data_AF-A0A1H8W4R0-F1
#
_entry.id   AF-A0A1H8W4R0-F1
#
_cell.length_a   1.000
_cell.length_b   1.000
_cell.length_c   1.000
_cell.angle_alpha   90.00
_cell.angle_beta   90.00
_cell.angle_gamma   90.00
#
_symmetry.space_group_name_H-M   'P 1'
#
loop_
_entity.id
_entity.type
_entity.pdbx_description
1 polymer ?
#
loop_
_entity_poly.entity_id
_entity_poly.type
_entity_poly.pdbx_seq_one_letter_code
_entity_poly.pdbx_strand_id
1 'polypeptide(L)'
;MSGRPWQIVAAIVGAVIGIVAVRYLGLNAVIPALSVAACWWAFTRLGLHRRLVLPLAFAGGHGIWFFVGMIMTLAIGGSAETLIEVGLETLIVAAIVAWGCISRSRPALGVLIAYEVVSIVFNAIAWMGVDELRPVLAVHIGLRVVAIVGAALALSRWSEVATAPN
;
A
#
# COMPACT_ATOMS: atom_id res chain seq x y z
N MET A 1 6.53 -22.15 -24.30
CA MET A 1 6.56 -21.08 -23.27
C MET A 1 6.53 -19.72 -23.97
N SER A 2 5.35 -19.20 -24.30
CA SER A 2 5.23 -17.89 -24.95
C SER A 2 4.99 -16.81 -23.89
N GLY A 3 6.06 -16.39 -23.20
CA GLY A 3 6.02 -15.19 -22.38
C GLY A 3 5.72 -14.01 -23.30
N ARG A 4 4.64 -13.28 -23.06
CA ARG A 4 4.27 -12.14 -23.89
C ARG A 4 5.37 -11.07 -23.73
N PRO A 5 5.89 -10.45 -24.80
CA PRO A 5 7.05 -9.56 -24.75
C PRO A 5 6.91 -8.42 -23.72
N TRP A 6 5.69 -7.96 -23.44
CA TRP A 6 5.41 -6.98 -22.40
C TRP A 6 5.72 -7.45 -20.97
N GLN A 7 5.67 -8.76 -20.69
CA GLN A 7 5.99 -9.33 -19.37
C GLN A 7 7.49 -9.23 -19.07
N ILE A 8 8.32 -9.41 -20.10
CA ILE A 8 9.77 -9.28 -20.00
C ILE A 8 10.13 -7.81 -19.76
N VAL A 9 9.51 -6.88 -20.50
CA VAL A 9 9.70 -5.44 -20.30
C VAL A 9 9.25 -5.03 -18.88
N ALA A 10 8.09 -5.48 -18.42
CA ALA A 10 7.60 -5.19 -17.07
C ALA A 10 8.52 -5.75 -15.98
N ALA A 11 9.07 -6.96 -16.17
CA ALA A 11 10.01 -7.56 -15.23
C ALA A 11 11.34 -6.80 -15.18
N ILE A 12 11.88 -6.36 -16.34
CA ILE A 12 13.10 -5.57 -16.41
C ILE A 12 12.90 -4.20 -15.76
N VAL A 13 11.81 -3.50 -16.09
CA VAL A 13 11.47 -2.20 -15.49
C VAL A 13 11.29 -2.35 -13.99
N GLY A 14 10.56 -3.37 -13.54
CA GLY A 14 10.38 -3.67 -12.11
C GLY A 14 11.70 -3.99 -11.41
N ALA A 15 12.60 -4.74 -12.05
CA ALA A 15 13.91 -5.06 -11.50
C ALA A 15 14.81 -3.83 -11.40
N VAL A 16 14.84 -2.96 -12.41
CA VAL A 16 15.59 -1.70 -12.39
C VAL A 16 15.08 -0.78 -11.30
N ILE A 17 13.75 -0.60 -11.20
CA ILE A 17 13.12 0.18 -10.14
C ILE A 17 13.45 -0.43 -8.77
N GLY A 18 13.40 -1.75 -8.64
CA GLY A 18 13.75 -2.46 -7.41
C GLY A 18 15.21 -2.25 -7.00
N ILE A 19 16.15 -2.34 -7.94
CA ILE A 19 17.59 -2.11 -7.69
C ILE A 19 17.84 -0.65 -7.27
N VAL A 20 17.23 0.32 -7.96
CA VAL A 20 17.32 1.74 -7.61
C VAL A 20 16.70 1.96 -6.22
N ALA A 21 15.52 1.43 -5.95
CA ALA A 21 14.86 1.55 -4.67
C ALA A 21 15.71 0.95 -3.53
N VAL A 22 16.26 -0.25 -3.69
CA VAL A 22 17.13 -0.87 -2.68
C VAL A 22 18.40 -0.05 -2.46
N ARG A 23 19.00 0.48 -3.53
CA ARG A 23 20.26 1.24 -3.46
C ARG A 23 20.12 2.60 -2.79
N TYR A 24 19.00 3.30 -2.99
CA TYR A 24 18.81 4.67 -2.52
C TYR A 24 17.87 4.79 -1.31
N LEU A 25 16.99 3.80 -1.10
CA LEU A 25 15.99 3.81 -0.01
C LEU A 25 16.28 2.71 1.03
N GLY A 26 17.12 1.72 0.72
CA GLY A 26 17.54 0.68 1.66
C GLY A 26 16.35 -0.12 2.22
N LEU A 27 16.38 -0.38 3.54
CA LEU A 27 15.30 -1.07 4.24
C LEU A 27 13.94 -0.38 4.11
N ASN A 28 13.91 0.94 3.86
CA ASN A 28 12.69 1.71 3.68
C ASN A 28 11.92 1.35 2.41
N ALA A 29 12.55 0.66 1.44
CA ALA A 29 11.85 0.08 0.29
C ALA A 29 11.62 -1.43 0.43
N VAL A 30 12.55 -2.15 1.07
CA VAL A 30 12.49 -3.61 1.17
C VAL A 30 11.32 -4.07 2.06
N ILE A 31 11.21 -3.52 3.26
CA ILE A 31 10.14 -3.89 4.21
C ILE A 31 8.75 -3.68 3.58
N PRO A 32 8.40 -2.49 3.06
CA PRO A 32 7.10 -2.32 2.43
C PRO A 32 6.90 -3.19 1.21
N ALA A 33 7.91 -3.43 0.37
CA ALA A 33 7.78 -4.31 -0.78
C ALA A 33 7.44 -5.75 -0.38
N LEU A 34 8.11 -6.28 0.66
CA LEU A 34 7.81 -7.59 1.20
C LEU A 34 6.41 -7.65 1.83
N SER A 35 6.01 -6.60 2.54
CA SER A 35 4.66 -6.48 3.11
C SER A 35 3.58 -6.48 2.02
N VAL A 36 3.77 -5.72 0.93
CA VAL A 36 2.85 -5.71 -0.22
C VAL A 36 2.80 -7.08 -0.89
N ALA A 37 3.95 -7.74 -1.06
CA ALA A 37 4.01 -9.09 -1.63
C ALA A 37 3.26 -10.12 -0.75
N ALA A 38 3.41 -10.02 0.58
CA ALA A 38 2.70 -10.88 1.52
C ALA A 38 1.17 -10.66 1.45
N CYS A 39 0.72 -9.40 1.44
CA CYS A 39 -0.70 -9.07 1.28
C CYS A 39 -1.24 -9.54 -0.08
N TRP A 40 -0.50 -9.34 -1.17
CA TRP A 40 -0.87 -9.84 -2.49
C TRP A 40 -1.08 -11.35 -2.48
N TRP A 41 -0.10 -12.09 -1.94
CA TRP A 41 -0.19 -13.55 -1.80
C TRP A 41 -1.41 -13.96 -0.96
N ALA A 42 -1.63 -13.32 0.19
CA ALA A 42 -2.78 -13.63 1.05
C ALA A 42 -4.11 -13.35 0.34
N PHE A 43 -4.26 -12.20 -0.31
CA PHE A 43 -5.50 -11.78 -0.95
C PHE A 43 -5.86 -12.58 -2.20
N THR A 44 -4.85 -13.03 -2.95
CA THR A 44 -5.08 -14.00 -4.04
C THR A 44 -5.55 -15.35 -3.51
N ARG A 45 -5.07 -15.79 -2.34
CA ARG A 45 -5.52 -17.03 -1.68
C ARG A 45 -6.92 -16.92 -1.08
N LEU A 46 -7.33 -15.72 -0.68
CA LEU A 46 -8.71 -15.45 -0.22
C LEU A 46 -9.73 -15.33 -1.36
N GLY A 47 -9.32 -15.56 -2.61
CA GLY A 47 -10.23 -15.50 -3.76
C GLY A 47 -10.72 -14.09 -4.08
N LEU A 48 -9.98 -13.04 -3.69
CA LEU A 48 -10.35 -11.69 -4.10
C LEU A 48 -10.22 -11.55 -5.62
N HIS A 49 -11.19 -10.88 -6.23
CA HIS A 49 -11.13 -10.58 -7.66
C HIS A 49 -9.82 -9.84 -7.98
N ARG A 50 -9.15 -10.23 -9.08
CA ARG A 50 -7.80 -9.74 -9.48
C ARG A 50 -7.62 -8.22 -9.45
N ARG A 51 -8.70 -7.45 -9.63
CA ARG A 51 -8.67 -5.98 -9.61
C ARG A 51 -8.73 -5.37 -8.22
N LEU A 52 -9.26 -6.10 -7.24
CA LEU A 52 -9.25 -5.69 -5.84
C LEU A 52 -7.92 -6.04 -5.16
N VAL A 53 -7.25 -7.10 -5.62
CA VAL A 53 -5.98 -7.56 -5.04
C VAL A 53 -4.93 -6.45 -5.05
N LEU A 54 -4.73 -5.76 -6.18
CA LEU A 54 -3.70 -4.73 -6.28
C LEU A 54 -3.88 -3.58 -5.27
N PRO A 55 -4.99 -2.82 -5.28
CA PRO A 55 -5.15 -1.70 -4.34
C PRO A 55 -5.14 -2.14 -2.88
N LEU A 56 -5.78 -3.27 -2.56
CA LEU A 56 -5.81 -3.77 -1.20
C LEU A 56 -4.44 -4.26 -0.75
N ALA A 57 -3.65 -4.91 -1.63
CA ALA A 57 -2.30 -5.35 -1.30
C ALA A 57 -1.35 -4.20 -1.03
N PHE A 58 -1.46 -3.10 -1.78
CA PHE A 58 -0.66 -1.90 -1.53
C PHE A 58 -1.07 -1.22 -0.22
N ALA A 59 -2.36 -1.02 0.02
CA ALA A 59 -2.86 -0.44 1.27
C ALA A 59 -2.53 -1.33 2.49
N GLY A 60 -2.74 -2.64 2.37
CA GLY A 60 -2.45 -3.61 3.43
C GLY A 60 -0.95 -3.72 3.71
N GLY A 61 -0.12 -3.78 2.66
CA GLY A 61 1.33 -3.84 2.82
C GLY A 61 1.91 -2.56 3.43
N HIS A 62 1.35 -1.41 3.05
CA HIS A 62 1.64 -0.13 3.68
C HIS A 62 1.23 -0.11 5.16
N GLY A 63 0.04 -0.62 5.51
CA GLY A 63 -0.40 -0.78 6.90
C GLY A 63 0.51 -1.70 7.74
N ILE A 64 0.98 -2.83 7.17
CA ILE A 64 1.96 -3.70 7.84
C ILE A 64 3.27 -2.97 8.07
N TRP A 65 3.76 -2.22 7.07
CA TRP A 65 5.00 -1.45 7.24
C TRP A 65 4.86 -0.39 8.34
N PHE A 66 3.73 0.30 8.40
CA PHE A 66 3.40 1.21 9.49
C PHE A 66 3.42 0.52 10.85
N PHE A 67 2.80 -0.66 10.94
CA PHE A 67 2.80 -1.47 12.16
C PHE A 67 4.21 -1.88 12.60
N VAL A 68 5.08 -2.26 11.67
CA VAL A 68 6.50 -2.56 11.95
C VAL A 68 7.21 -1.31 12.49
N GLY A 69 7.00 -0.14 11.85
CA GLY A 69 7.53 1.13 12.32
C GLY A 69 7.08 1.46 13.75
N MET A 70 5.80 1.25 14.06
CA MET A 70 5.25 1.43 15.41
C MET A 70 5.93 0.52 16.44
N ILE A 71 6.12 -0.77 16.13
CA ILE A 71 6.83 -1.71 17.01
C ILE A 71 8.27 -1.26 17.25
N MET A 72 8.96 -0.78 16.20
CA MET A 72 10.33 -0.29 16.33
C MET A 72 10.40 0.96 17.20
N THR A 73 9.49 1.92 17.00
CA THR A 73 9.37 3.14 17.83
C THR A 73 9.11 2.79 19.30
N LEU A 74 8.24 1.81 19.56
CA LEU A 74 8.03 1.26 20.91
C LEU A 74 9.31 0.69 21.51
N ALA A 75 10.02 -0.14 20.74
CA ALA A 75 11.21 -0.83 21.20
C ALA A 75 12.35 0.11 21.59
N ILE A 76 12.43 1.30 20.97
CA ILE A 76 13.46 2.32 21.26
C ILE A 76 12.99 3.39 22.27
N GLY A 77 11.81 3.26 22.87
CA GLY A 77 11.30 4.17 23.91
C GLY A 77 10.60 5.43 23.38
N GLY A 78 9.94 5.34 22.22
CA GLY A 78 9.13 6.44 21.67
C GLY A 78 7.99 6.89 22.58
N SER A 79 7.51 8.12 22.37
CA SER A 79 6.49 8.73 23.24
C SER A 79 5.09 8.15 23.01
N ALA A 80 4.22 8.31 24.03
CA ALA A 80 2.80 7.94 23.95
C ALA A 80 2.05 8.70 22.84
N GLU A 81 2.48 9.92 22.52
CA GLU A 81 1.89 10.74 21.46
C GLU A 81 2.15 10.14 20.08
N THR A 82 3.39 9.77 19.78
CA THR A 82 3.76 9.10 18.52
C THR A 82 3.03 7.76 18.36
N LEU A 83 2.80 7.05 19.47
CA LEU A 83 2.00 5.82 19.49
C LEU A 83 0.55 6.03 19.10
N ILE A 84 -0.07 7.09 19.61
CA ILE A 84 -1.47 7.39 19.33
C ILE A 84 -1.63 7.76 17.86
N GLU A 85 -0.78 8.65 17.34
CA GLU A 85 -0.83 9.07 15.93
C GLU A 85 -0.64 7.89 14.98
N VAL A 86 0.45 7.14 15.16
CA VAL A 86 0.81 6.01 14.28
C VAL A 86 -0.15 4.82 14.47
N GLY A 87 -0.59 4.57 15.71
CA GLY A 87 -1.52 3.49 16.04
C GLY A 87 -2.92 3.73 15.46
N LEU A 88 -3.41 4.97 15.51
CA LEU A 88 -4.69 5.33 14.89
C LEU A 88 -4.63 5.16 13.37
N GLU A 89 -3.56 5.62 12.73
CA GLU A 89 -3.40 5.44 11.29
C GLU A 89 -3.39 3.97 10.89
N THR A 90 -2.62 3.15 11.63
CA THR A 90 -2.55 1.70 11.42
C THR A 90 -3.94 1.04 11.56
N LEU A 91 -4.71 1.43 12.57
CA LEU A 91 -6.05 0.91 12.81
C LEU A 91 -7.02 1.29 11.68
N ILE A 92 -6.97 2.53 11.21
CA ILE A 92 -7.82 3.02 10.11
C ILE A 92 -7.53 2.25 8.82
N VAL A 93 -6.26 2.10 8.44
CA VAL A 93 -5.86 1.34 7.25
C VAL A 93 -6.33 -0.11 7.36
N ALA A 94 -6.08 -0.75 8.51
CA ALA A 94 -6.51 -2.13 8.75
C ALA A 94 -8.03 -2.29 8.61
N ALA A 95 -8.82 -1.35 9.15
CA ALA A 95 -10.27 -1.37 9.04
C ALA A 95 -10.75 -1.19 7.59
N ILE A 96 -10.17 -0.25 6.84
CA ILE A 96 -10.51 -0.02 5.43
C ILE A 96 -10.16 -1.25 4.58
N VAL A 97 -8.97 -1.84 4.78
CA VAL A 97 -8.54 -3.03 4.05
C VAL A 97 -9.44 -4.22 4.37
N ALA A 98 -9.74 -4.46 5.65
CA ALA A 98 -10.67 -5.51 6.06
C ALA A 98 -12.06 -5.31 5.44
N TRP A 99 -12.58 -4.08 5.45
CA TRP A 99 -13.85 -3.76 4.84
C TRP A 99 -13.84 -3.95 3.32
N GLY A 100 -12.74 -3.60 2.64
CA GLY A 100 -12.55 -3.84 1.21
C GLY A 100 -12.52 -5.34 0.86
N CYS A 101 -11.86 -6.16 1.68
CA CYS A 101 -11.81 -7.61 1.52
C CYS A 101 -13.18 -8.28 1.72
N ILE A 102 -13.94 -7.84 2.73
CA ILE A 102 -15.24 -8.44 3.12
C ILE A 102 -16.37 -7.94 2.20
N SER A 103 -16.54 -6.62 2.10
CA SER A 103 -17.71 -6.05 1.42
C SER A 103 -17.62 -6.09 -0.09
N ARG A 104 -16.39 -6.13 -0.64
CA ARG A 104 -16.12 -6.10 -2.10
C ARG A 104 -17.00 -5.06 -2.80
N SER A 105 -17.08 -3.86 -2.24
CA SER A 105 -18.08 -2.84 -2.59
C SER A 105 -17.45 -1.57 -3.16
N ARG A 106 -18.19 -0.84 -4.01
CA ARG A 106 -17.75 0.47 -4.55
C ARG A 106 -17.46 1.47 -3.43
N PRO A 107 -18.30 1.58 -2.37
CA PRO A 107 -18.03 2.50 -1.28
C PRO A 107 -16.72 2.21 -0.56
N ALA A 108 -16.36 0.93 -0.33
CA ALA A 108 -15.11 0.59 0.32
C ALA A 108 -13.89 1.08 -0.48
N LEU A 109 -13.90 0.94 -1.81
CA LEU A 109 -12.84 1.50 -2.66
C LEU A 109 -12.85 3.03 -2.69
N GLY A 110 -14.02 3.65 -2.67
CA GLY A 110 -14.15 5.11 -2.58
C GLY A 110 -13.56 5.67 -1.28
N VAL A 111 -13.84 5.01 -0.15
CA VAL A 111 -13.28 5.36 1.16
C VAL A 111 -11.77 5.13 1.19
N LEU A 112 -11.27 4.03 0.60
CA LEU A 112 -9.83 3.82 0.44
C LEU A 112 -9.20 5.00 -0.31
N ILE A 113 -9.72 5.36 -1.49
CA ILE A 113 -9.18 6.49 -2.27
C ILE A 113 -9.20 7.79 -1.46
N ALA A 114 -10.32 8.11 -0.81
CA ALA A 114 -10.45 9.33 -0.02
C ALA A 114 -9.43 9.38 1.12
N TYR A 115 -9.28 8.28 1.86
CA TYR A 115 -8.29 8.16 2.92
C TYR A 115 -6.85 8.33 2.40
N GLU A 116 -6.51 7.67 1.29
CA GLU A 116 -5.15 7.77 0.72
C GLU A 116 -4.83 9.18 0.24
N VAL A 117 -5.79 9.88 -0.37
CA VAL A 117 -5.63 11.29 -0.79
C VAL A 117 -5.38 12.19 0.43
N VAL A 118 -6.19 12.06 1.48
CA VAL A 118 -6.02 12.83 2.71
C VAL A 118 -4.65 12.56 3.32
N SER A 119 -4.23 11.30 3.38
CA SER A 119 -2.94 10.97 3.98
C SER A 119 -1.74 11.40 3.12
N ILE A 120 -1.85 11.43 1.79
CA ILE A 120 -0.83 12.08 0.93
C ILE A 120 -0.65 13.54 1.30
N VAL A 121 -1.74 14.29 1.58
CA VAL A 121 -1.65 15.69 2.00
C VAL A 121 -0.89 15.82 3.32
N PHE A 122 -1.19 15.00 4.32
CA PHE A 122 -0.45 14.99 5.58
C PHE A 122 1.03 14.65 5.40
N ASN A 123 1.35 13.65 4.57
CA ASN A 123 2.74 13.28 4.25
C ASN A 123 3.47 14.40 3.48
N ALA A 124 2.79 15.13 2.60
CA ALA A 124 3.36 16.28 1.90
C ALA A 124 3.63 17.46 2.84
N ILE A 125 2.79 17.68 3.86
CA ILE A 125 3.06 18.66 4.91
C ILE A 125 4.29 18.25 5.73
N ALA A 126 4.36 16.99 6.14
CA ALA A 126 5.50 16.45 6.90
C ALA A 126 6.83 16.54 6.12
N TRP A 127 6.77 16.39 4.80
CA TRP A 127 7.92 16.49 3.90
C TRP A 127 8.64 17.84 4.01
N MET A 128 7.91 18.92 4.31
CA MET A 128 8.49 20.26 4.44
C MET A 128 9.26 20.46 5.76
N GLY A 129 9.10 19.55 6.72
CA GLY A 129 9.61 19.74 8.09
C GLY A 129 10.97 19.09 8.37
N VAL A 130 11.28 17.93 7.79
CA VAL A 130 12.47 17.13 8.17
C VAL A 130 13.09 16.44 6.96
N ASP A 131 14.36 16.73 6.66
CA ASP A 131 15.05 16.26 5.45
C ASP A 131 15.39 14.76 5.52
N GLU A 132 15.71 14.26 6.70
CA GLU A 132 16.05 12.86 6.96
C GLU A 132 14.87 11.91 6.74
N LEU A 133 13.63 12.41 6.84
CA LEU A 133 12.41 11.61 6.63
C LEU A 133 11.97 11.54 5.17
N ARG A 134 12.50 12.40 4.29
CA ARG A 134 12.09 12.47 2.88
C ARG A 134 12.13 11.11 2.15
N PRO A 135 13.16 10.26 2.30
CA PRO A 135 13.17 8.94 1.67
C PRO A 135 12.00 8.04 2.12
N VAL A 136 11.66 8.08 3.41
CA VAL A 136 10.57 7.29 4.00
C VAL A 136 9.22 7.82 3.52
N LEU A 137 9.04 9.14 3.57
CA LEU A 137 7.83 9.81 3.08
C LEU A 137 7.62 9.57 1.58
N ALA A 138 8.69 9.45 0.79
CA ALA A 138 8.61 9.17 -0.65
C ALA A 138 8.01 7.79 -0.91
N VAL A 139 8.44 6.80 -0.14
CA VAL A 139 7.90 5.44 -0.24
C VAL A 139 6.45 5.42 0.24
N HIS A 140 6.10 6.09 1.34
CA HIS A 140 4.71 6.21 1.77
C HIS A 140 3.83 6.79 0.67
N ILE A 141 4.16 7.98 0.16
CA ILE A 141 3.39 8.62 -0.92
C ILE A 141 3.31 7.72 -2.15
N GLY A 142 4.43 7.08 -2.54
CA GLY A 142 4.47 6.16 -3.68
C GLY A 142 3.50 4.98 -3.54
N LEU A 143 3.48 4.31 -2.38
CA LEU A 143 2.56 3.20 -2.12
C LEU A 143 1.09 3.65 -2.18
N ARG A 144 0.78 4.82 -1.60
CA ARG A 144 -0.58 5.39 -1.61
C ARG A 144 -1.04 5.72 -3.01
N VAL A 145 -0.18 6.33 -3.84
CA VAL A 145 -0.49 6.61 -5.24
C VAL A 145 -0.82 5.33 -6.00
N VAL A 146 -0.05 4.26 -5.80
CA VAL A 146 -0.34 2.97 -6.44
C VAL A 146 -1.66 2.36 -5.94
N ALA A 147 -1.96 2.47 -4.63
CA ALA A 147 -3.24 2.05 -4.07
C ALA A 147 -4.41 2.82 -4.69
N ILE A 148 -4.31 4.15 -4.82
CA ILE A 148 -5.32 5.01 -5.46
C ILE A 148 -5.52 4.59 -6.92
N VAL A 149 -4.45 4.45 -7.70
CA VAL A 149 -4.53 4.06 -9.11
C VAL A 149 -5.17 2.67 -9.24
N GLY A 150 -4.77 1.71 -8.41
CA GLY A 150 -5.37 0.38 -8.37
C GLY A 150 -6.87 0.42 -8.07
N ALA A 151 -7.29 1.23 -7.10
CA ALA A 151 -8.68 1.36 -6.68
C ALA A 151 -9.52 2.07 -7.75
N ALA A 152 -8.99 3.12 -8.37
CA ALA A 152 -9.62 3.82 -9.48
C ALA A 152 -9.81 2.91 -10.69
N LEU A 153 -8.80 2.09 -11.03
CA LEU A 153 -8.90 1.10 -12.09
C LEU A 153 -9.95 0.03 -11.77
N ALA A 154 -10.02 -0.45 -10.52
CA ALA A 154 -11.05 -1.38 -10.07
C ALA A 154 -12.47 -0.78 -10.18
N LEU A 155 -12.65 0.49 -9.79
CA LEU A 155 -13.91 1.21 -9.92
C LEU A 155 -14.32 1.46 -11.37
N SER A 156 -13.38 1.86 -12.22
CA SER A 156 -13.64 2.16 -13.65
C SER A 156 -14.16 0.93 -14.40
N ARG A 157 -13.85 -0.26 -13.90
CA ARG A 157 -14.26 -1.53 -14.48
C ARG A 157 -14.96 -2.42 -13.47
N TRP A 158 -15.82 -1.79 -12.66
CA TRP A 158 -16.57 -2.43 -11.59
C TRP A 158 -17.49 -3.55 -12.06
N SER A 159 -18.03 -3.46 -13.29
CA SER A 159 -18.89 -4.51 -13.85
C SER A 159 -18.20 -5.87 -13.84
N GLU A 160 -16.91 -5.94 -14.19
CA GLU A 160 -16.14 -7.19 -14.12
C GLU A 160 -15.92 -7.69 -12.68
N VAL A 161 -15.88 -6.79 -11.69
CA VAL A 161 -15.75 -7.14 -10.27
C VAL A 161 -17.08 -7.68 -9.73
N ALA A 162 -18.19 -7.04 -10.09
CA ALA A 162 -19.52 -7.36 -9.60
C ALA A 162 -20.07 -8.69 -10.15
N THR A 163 -19.65 -9.10 -11.35
CA THR A 163 -20.09 -10.35 -11.99
C THR A 163 -19.13 -11.52 -11.77
N ALA A 164 -18.02 -11.31 -11.06
CA ALA A 164 -17.07 -12.38 -10.80
C ALA A 164 -17.68 -13.41 -9.83
N PRO A 165 -17.65 -14.72 -10.15
CA PRO A 165 -18.03 -15.74 -9.19
C PRO A 165 -17.08 -15.69 -7.98
N ASN A 166 -17.63 -15.93 -6.79
CA ASN A 166 -16.89 -15.93 -5.53
C ASN A 166 -15.86 -17.06 -5.44
#